data_AF-A0A351MDG0-F1
#
_entry.id   AF-A0A351MDG0-F1
#
_cell.length_a   1.000
_cell.length_b   1.000
_cell.length_c   1.000
_cell.angle_alpha   90.00
_cell.angle_beta   90.00
_cell.angle_gamma   90.00
#
_symmetry.space_group_name_H-M   'P 1'
#
loop_
_entity.id
_entity.type
_entity.pdbx_description
1 polymer ?
#
loop_
_entity_poly.entity_id
_entity_poly.type
_entity_poly.pdbx_seq_one_letter_code
_entity_poly.pdbx_strand_id
1 'polypeptide(L)'
;MLFVAFIRGNGVKLGPSQLPDIHRRVVRIAADLGFRETPDAYVVQAGGTLNAMAARMLGRNFIVLYSDLIEACEGNDEAIDFIVAHELGHLRAGHLAFNWLLLPGHLLPFLGAAYSRACEYTADRYGISVAADRARALDGLVVLAAGGRLAAQVDRRALVDQQRDLHGPLMRIAHWMSTHPPIPARLAALDAGLETHSVNYWPSAFAAWAVLLSAVLLPTLVVAVAMPYLGPAIATYFEQFDPARQGAGQDMAYAEGSSAAGAASPGEAERTATDAILKLVSVVEGYRARHQGLLPVDQQELYALWEQERSLEAAPMDPWSGERFGYATVDEGRHYFVYTAGPDGFLANDDTPSADDLYYSSAEAAAKASSP
;
A
#
# COMPACT_ATOMS: atom_id res chain seq x y z
N MET A 1 -3.54 -4.33 -6.33
CA MET A 1 -4.10 -4.59 -7.68
C MET A 1 -3.21 -5.49 -8.53
N LEU A 2 -1.89 -5.26 -8.58
CA LEU A 2 -0.93 -6.10 -9.33
C LEU A 2 -1.04 -7.61 -9.03
N PHE A 3 -1.13 -8.00 -7.76
CA PHE A 3 -1.28 -9.40 -7.37
C PHE A 3 -2.55 -10.05 -7.96
N VAL A 4 -3.70 -9.39 -7.85
CA VAL A 4 -4.97 -9.96 -8.34
C VAL A 4 -4.98 -10.00 -9.87
N ALA A 5 -4.40 -9.01 -10.53
CA ALA A 5 -4.20 -9.02 -11.99
C ALA A 5 -3.31 -10.19 -12.42
N PHE A 6 -2.23 -10.46 -11.68
CA PHE A 6 -1.36 -11.62 -11.91
C PHE A 6 -2.13 -12.93 -11.76
N ILE A 7 -2.89 -13.11 -10.68
CA ILE A 7 -3.69 -14.33 -10.45
C ILE A 7 -4.74 -14.53 -11.56
N ARG A 8 -5.45 -13.47 -11.94
CA ARG A 8 -6.47 -13.56 -13.00
C ARG A 8 -5.88 -13.77 -14.40
N GLY A 9 -4.68 -13.24 -14.64
CA GLY A 9 -4.00 -13.35 -15.93
C GLY A 9 -3.26 -14.68 -16.13
N ASN A 10 -2.71 -15.25 -15.05
CA ASN A 10 -1.84 -16.43 -15.13
C ASN A 10 -2.40 -17.68 -14.41
N GLY A 11 -3.44 -17.52 -13.61
CA GLY A 11 -4.09 -18.62 -12.89
C GLY A 11 -5.25 -19.27 -13.68
N VAL A 12 -5.49 -20.54 -13.39
CA VAL A 12 -6.59 -21.33 -13.96
C VAL A 12 -7.83 -21.15 -13.09
N LYS A 13 -8.84 -20.42 -13.57
CA LYS A 13 -10.10 -20.25 -12.85
C LYS A 13 -10.86 -21.57 -12.75
N LEU A 14 -11.23 -22.00 -11.54
CA LEU A 14 -12.04 -23.21 -11.34
C LEU A 14 -13.45 -23.02 -11.91
N GLY A 15 -13.98 -24.07 -12.55
CA GLY A 15 -15.33 -24.06 -13.10
C GLY A 15 -15.83 -25.46 -13.44
N PRO A 16 -17.12 -25.62 -13.80
CA PRO A 16 -17.71 -26.91 -14.15
C PRO A 16 -17.03 -27.61 -15.34
N SER A 17 -16.37 -26.85 -16.22
CA SER A 17 -15.63 -27.36 -17.37
C SER A 17 -14.10 -27.34 -17.19
N GLN A 18 -13.61 -26.79 -16.07
CA GLN A 18 -12.17 -26.57 -15.84
C GLN A 18 -11.82 -26.92 -14.40
N LEU A 19 -11.10 -28.05 -14.23
CA LEU A 19 -10.85 -28.69 -12.93
C LEU A 19 -12.16 -28.93 -12.15
N PRO A 20 -13.12 -29.68 -12.74
CA PRO A 20 -14.47 -29.84 -12.21
C PRO A 20 -14.51 -30.47 -10.82
N ASP A 21 -13.56 -31.35 -10.50
CA ASP A 21 -13.53 -32.05 -9.23
C ASP A 21 -13.23 -31.10 -8.07
N ILE A 22 -12.19 -30.26 -8.22
CA ILE A 22 -11.84 -29.23 -7.24
C ILE A 22 -12.93 -28.15 -7.17
N HIS A 23 -13.48 -27.75 -8.32
CA HIS A 23 -14.60 -26.81 -8.35
C HIS A 23 -15.80 -27.33 -7.55
N ARG A 24 -16.19 -28.60 -7.70
CA ARG A 24 -17.28 -29.21 -6.92
C ARG A 24 -17.00 -29.20 -5.41
N ARG A 25 -15.75 -29.45 -5.00
CA ARG A 25 -15.34 -29.36 -3.58
C ARG A 25 -15.54 -27.94 -3.05
N VAL A 26 -15.06 -26.92 -3.77
CA VAL A 26 -15.22 -25.50 -3.38
C VAL A 26 -16.69 -25.13 -3.27
N VAL A 27 -17.53 -25.51 -4.24
CA VAL A 27 -18.97 -25.21 -4.22
C VAL A 27 -19.65 -25.86 -3.01
N ARG A 28 -19.40 -27.16 -2.77
CA ARG A 28 -19.96 -27.90 -1.63
C ARG A 28 -19.53 -27.28 -0.31
N ILE A 29 -18.23 -27.10 -0.11
CA ILE A 29 -17.66 -26.57 1.14
C ILE A 29 -18.14 -25.14 1.39
N ALA A 30 -18.20 -24.29 0.35
CA ALA A 30 -18.73 -22.95 0.51
C ALA A 30 -20.21 -22.97 0.94
N ALA A 31 -21.01 -23.89 0.42
CA ALA A 31 -22.39 -24.07 0.87
C ALA A 31 -22.45 -24.53 2.33
N ASP A 32 -21.64 -25.51 2.73
CA ASP A 32 -21.56 -26.03 4.11
C ASP A 32 -21.14 -24.94 5.11
N LEU A 33 -20.25 -24.03 4.69
CA LEU A 33 -19.80 -22.88 5.49
C LEU A 33 -20.79 -21.69 5.46
N GLY A 34 -21.90 -21.81 4.74
CA GLY A 34 -22.99 -20.84 4.70
C GLY A 34 -22.73 -19.61 3.82
N PHE A 35 -21.90 -19.74 2.78
CA PHE A 35 -21.74 -18.68 1.79
C PHE A 35 -23.01 -18.54 0.93
N ARG A 36 -23.48 -17.30 0.74
CA ARG A 36 -24.62 -17.01 -0.16
C ARG A 36 -24.27 -17.21 -1.63
N GLU A 37 -23.05 -16.85 -1.99
CA GLU A 37 -22.47 -17.05 -3.31
C GLU A 37 -21.11 -17.71 -3.13
N THR A 38 -20.82 -18.74 -3.93
CA THR A 38 -19.53 -19.41 -3.91
C THR A 38 -18.43 -18.41 -4.33
N PRO A 39 -17.39 -18.21 -3.50
CA PRO A 39 -16.25 -17.39 -3.89
C PRO A 39 -15.58 -17.90 -5.16
N ASP A 40 -15.06 -17.00 -5.99
CA ASP A 40 -14.26 -17.41 -7.15
C ASP A 40 -13.01 -18.18 -6.65
N ALA A 41 -12.57 -19.20 -7.38
CA ALA A 41 -11.39 -19.97 -6.99
C ALA A 41 -10.45 -20.15 -8.19
N TYR A 42 -9.15 -20.11 -7.94
CA TYR A 42 -8.11 -20.19 -8.96
C TYR A 42 -7.04 -21.20 -8.54
N VAL A 43 -6.50 -21.92 -9.51
CA VAL A 43 -5.29 -22.74 -9.34
C VAL A 43 -4.11 -22.04 -9.98
N VAL A 44 -3.00 -21.94 -9.26
CA VAL A 44 -1.78 -21.27 -9.71
C VAL A 44 -0.57 -22.18 -9.49
N GLN A 45 0.37 -22.16 -10.42
CA GLN A 45 1.65 -22.86 -10.26
C GLN A 45 2.64 -21.93 -9.55
N ALA A 46 3.34 -22.44 -8.55
CA ALA A 46 4.21 -21.65 -7.68
C ALA A 46 5.63 -22.23 -7.54
N GLY A 47 6.15 -22.90 -8.57
CA GLY A 47 7.54 -23.35 -8.62
C GLY A 47 7.95 -24.41 -7.59
N GLY A 48 7.04 -25.26 -7.13
CA GLY A 48 7.30 -26.25 -6.06
C GLY A 48 6.95 -25.76 -4.65
N THR A 49 6.42 -24.54 -4.51
CA THR A 49 6.01 -24.00 -3.21
C THR A 49 4.64 -24.55 -2.82
N LEU A 50 4.54 -25.21 -1.67
CA LEU A 50 3.28 -25.72 -1.13
C LEU A 50 2.60 -24.63 -0.31
N ASN A 51 1.58 -23.97 -0.89
CA ASN A 51 0.80 -22.96 -0.19
C ASN A 51 -0.60 -22.82 -0.81
N ALA A 52 -1.50 -22.14 -0.13
CA ALA A 52 -2.76 -21.63 -0.64
C ALA A 52 -3.02 -20.27 0.01
N MET A 53 -3.86 -19.44 -0.59
CA MET A 53 -4.23 -18.18 0.06
C MET A 53 -5.60 -17.64 -0.40
N ALA A 54 -6.33 -17.10 0.55
CA ALA A 54 -7.53 -16.31 0.32
C ALA A 54 -7.19 -14.83 0.03
N ALA A 55 -7.96 -14.22 -0.87
CA ALA A 55 -7.82 -12.81 -1.21
C ALA A 55 -9.17 -12.13 -1.47
N ARG A 56 -9.21 -10.82 -1.25
CA ARG A 56 -10.40 -9.99 -1.47
C ARG A 56 -10.03 -8.76 -2.29
N MET A 57 -10.82 -8.47 -3.33
CA MET A 57 -10.66 -7.27 -4.16
C MET A 57 -12.02 -6.70 -4.57
N LEU A 58 -12.21 -5.38 -4.44
CA LEU A 58 -13.40 -4.65 -4.91
C LEU A 58 -14.73 -5.31 -4.48
N GLY A 59 -14.78 -5.76 -3.22
CA GLY A 59 -15.97 -6.41 -2.65
C GLY A 59 -16.13 -7.90 -2.96
N ARG A 60 -15.37 -8.47 -3.90
CA ARG A 60 -15.43 -9.89 -4.28
C ARG A 60 -14.34 -10.70 -3.60
N ASN A 61 -14.75 -11.82 -3.02
CA ASN A 61 -13.88 -12.79 -2.36
C ASN A 61 -13.46 -13.86 -3.35
N PHE A 62 -12.18 -14.25 -3.31
CA PHE A 62 -11.70 -15.40 -4.06
C PHE A 62 -10.62 -16.15 -3.28
N ILE A 63 -10.43 -17.42 -3.60
CA ILE A 63 -9.34 -18.24 -3.06
C ILE A 63 -8.37 -18.63 -4.17
N VAL A 64 -7.12 -18.84 -3.79
CA VAL A 64 -6.05 -19.31 -4.66
C VAL A 64 -5.50 -20.58 -4.06
N LEU A 65 -5.46 -21.65 -4.84
CA LEU A 65 -4.89 -22.94 -4.46
C LEU A 65 -3.65 -23.18 -5.31
N TYR A 66 -2.53 -23.58 -4.72
CA TYR A 66 -1.36 -23.91 -5.54
C TYR A 66 -1.45 -25.34 -6.06
N SER A 67 -1.06 -25.53 -7.32
CA SER A 67 -1.10 -26.85 -7.99
C SER A 67 -0.33 -27.90 -7.20
N ASP A 68 0.88 -27.54 -6.76
CA ASP A 68 1.80 -28.44 -6.06
C ASP A 68 1.19 -28.93 -4.74
N LEU A 69 0.38 -28.10 -4.07
CA LEU A 69 -0.31 -28.46 -2.83
C LEU A 69 -1.48 -29.42 -3.07
N ILE A 70 -2.24 -29.22 -4.15
CA ILE A 70 -3.31 -30.14 -4.55
C ILE A 70 -2.71 -31.49 -4.94
N GLU A 71 -1.67 -31.49 -5.77
CA GLU A 71 -0.96 -32.71 -6.20
C GLU A 71 -0.34 -33.44 -5.01
N ALA A 72 0.25 -32.72 -4.06
CA ALA A 72 0.81 -33.31 -2.85
C ALA A 72 -0.24 -34.00 -1.96
N CYS A 73 -1.52 -33.66 -2.10
CA CYS A 73 -2.63 -34.30 -1.39
C CYS A 73 -3.34 -35.37 -2.22
N GLU A 74 -2.81 -35.75 -3.40
CA GLU A 74 -3.43 -36.76 -4.26
C GLU A 74 -3.64 -38.09 -3.51
N GLY A 75 -4.83 -38.68 -3.66
CA GLY A 75 -5.24 -39.87 -2.91
C GLY A 75 -5.70 -39.59 -1.48
N ASN A 76 -5.72 -38.32 -1.04
CA ASN A 76 -6.30 -37.90 0.23
C ASN A 76 -7.26 -36.71 0.09
N ASP A 77 -8.48 -37.02 -0.33
CA ASP A 77 -9.59 -36.09 -0.49
C ASP A 77 -9.85 -35.21 0.73
N GLU A 78 -9.73 -35.76 1.95
CA GLU A 78 -9.97 -35.02 3.19
C GLU A 78 -8.91 -33.96 3.46
N ALA A 79 -7.67 -34.18 3.01
CA ALA A 79 -6.61 -33.18 3.10
C ALA A 79 -6.84 -32.03 2.12
N ILE A 80 -7.32 -32.32 0.90
CA ILE A 80 -7.72 -31.30 -0.08
C ILE A 80 -8.90 -30.48 0.48
N ASP A 81 -9.90 -31.15 1.02
CA ASP A 81 -11.07 -30.50 1.60
C ASP A 81 -10.70 -29.63 2.81
N PHE A 82 -9.77 -30.09 3.65
CA PHE A 82 -9.19 -29.29 4.74
C PHE A 82 -8.57 -27.99 4.22
N ILE A 83 -7.73 -28.05 3.18
CA ILE A 83 -7.05 -26.87 2.62
C ILE A 83 -8.07 -25.90 2.02
N VAL A 84 -9.04 -26.39 1.26
CA VAL A 84 -10.10 -25.56 0.67
C VAL A 84 -10.93 -24.89 1.75
N ALA A 85 -11.33 -25.63 2.79
CA ALA A 85 -12.12 -25.09 3.89
C ALA A 85 -11.32 -24.14 4.78
N HIS A 86 -10.01 -24.34 4.93
CA HIS A 86 -9.12 -23.40 5.60
C HIS A 86 -9.13 -22.03 4.90
N GLU A 87 -8.93 -21.99 3.58
CA GLU A 87 -8.96 -20.74 2.80
C GLU A 87 -10.34 -20.07 2.81
N LEU A 88 -11.41 -20.85 2.64
CA LEU A 88 -12.77 -20.33 2.77
C LEU A 88 -13.05 -19.86 4.20
N GLY A 89 -12.44 -20.47 5.21
CA GLY A 89 -12.48 -20.06 6.61
C GLY A 89 -11.97 -18.65 6.83
N HIS A 90 -10.86 -18.26 6.18
CA HIS A 90 -10.36 -16.87 6.22
C HIS A 90 -11.38 -15.87 5.68
N LEU A 91 -12.07 -16.21 4.59
CA LEU A 91 -13.12 -15.38 4.03
C LEU A 91 -14.36 -15.33 4.94
N ARG A 92 -14.75 -16.48 5.52
CA ARG A 92 -15.95 -16.63 6.34
C ARG A 92 -15.84 -15.93 7.70
N ALA A 93 -14.64 -15.98 8.29
CA ALA A 93 -14.30 -15.30 9.53
C ALA A 93 -14.02 -13.80 9.33
N GLY A 94 -13.95 -13.34 8.08
CA GLY A 94 -13.70 -11.94 7.78
C GLY A 94 -12.26 -11.49 8.07
N HIS A 95 -11.28 -12.41 8.08
CA HIS A 95 -9.88 -12.08 8.34
C HIS A 95 -9.29 -11.10 7.31
N LEU A 96 -9.86 -11.09 6.11
CA LEU A 96 -9.49 -10.19 5.01
C LEU A 96 -10.39 -8.94 4.93
N ALA A 97 -11.45 -8.90 5.73
CA ALA A 97 -12.32 -7.73 5.83
C ALA A 97 -11.70 -6.72 6.79
N PHE A 98 -11.85 -5.42 6.50
CA PHE A 98 -11.45 -4.35 7.42
C PHE A 98 -9.96 -4.35 7.80
N ASN A 99 -9.07 -4.98 7.03
CA ASN A 99 -7.64 -5.03 7.34
C ASN A 99 -7.02 -3.62 7.49
N TRP A 100 -7.60 -2.61 6.84
CA TRP A 100 -7.21 -1.21 7.00
C TRP A 100 -7.51 -0.65 8.40
N LEU A 101 -8.58 -1.09 9.08
CA LEU A 101 -8.84 -0.74 10.48
C LEU A 101 -7.80 -1.36 11.42
N LEU A 102 -7.23 -2.51 11.03
CA LEU A 102 -6.21 -3.21 11.81
C LEU A 102 -4.81 -2.65 11.58
N LEU A 103 -4.61 -1.80 10.57
CA LEU A 103 -3.30 -1.27 10.18
C LEU A 103 -2.53 -0.62 11.34
N PRO A 104 -3.15 0.18 12.25
CA PRO A 104 -2.45 0.70 13.41
C PRO A 104 -1.93 -0.41 14.34
N GLY A 105 -2.70 -1.49 14.52
CA GLY A 105 -2.30 -2.65 15.31
C GLY A 105 -1.16 -3.46 14.67
N HIS A 106 -1.06 -3.45 13.34
CA HIS A 106 0.05 -4.08 12.61
C HIS A 106 1.39 -3.33 12.76
N LEU A 107 1.37 -2.04 13.13
CA LEU A 107 2.57 -1.26 13.43
C LEU A 107 3.14 -1.58 14.82
N LEU A 108 2.31 -2.10 15.73
CA LEU A 108 2.76 -2.49 17.06
C LEU A 108 3.51 -3.82 16.99
N PRO A 109 4.76 -3.90 17.48
CA PRO A 109 5.53 -5.14 17.48
C PRO A 109 4.76 -6.29 18.13
N PHE A 110 4.87 -7.48 17.52
CA PHE A 110 4.23 -8.73 17.94
C PHE A 110 2.70 -8.78 17.82
N LEU A 111 1.98 -7.66 17.91
CA LEU A 111 0.52 -7.66 17.96
C LEU A 111 -0.10 -8.09 16.63
N GLY A 112 0.33 -7.49 15.51
CA GLY A 112 -0.13 -7.87 14.18
C GLY A 112 0.15 -9.34 13.87
N ALA A 113 1.36 -9.82 14.21
CA ALA A 113 1.74 -11.22 14.04
C ALA A 113 0.92 -12.16 14.94
N ALA A 114 0.61 -11.77 16.17
CA ALA A 114 -0.25 -12.54 17.06
C ALA A 114 -1.68 -12.65 16.53
N TYR A 115 -2.23 -11.56 15.98
CA TYR A 115 -3.51 -11.59 15.29
C TYR A 115 -3.50 -12.54 14.10
N SER A 116 -2.48 -12.46 13.23
CA SER A 116 -2.32 -13.39 12.10
C SER A 116 -2.28 -14.86 12.57
N ARG A 117 -1.52 -15.18 13.62
CA ARG A 117 -1.49 -16.54 14.17
C ARG A 117 -2.85 -17.00 14.72
N ALA A 118 -3.63 -16.10 15.34
CA ALA A 118 -4.98 -16.42 15.82
C ALA A 118 -5.96 -16.68 14.65
N CYS A 119 -5.80 -15.96 13.54
CA CYS A 119 -6.55 -16.20 12.30
C CYS A 119 -6.28 -17.60 11.74
N GLU A 120 -5.02 -18.04 11.71
CA GLU A 120 -4.65 -19.40 11.26
C GLU A 120 -5.35 -20.48 12.09
N TYR A 121 -5.34 -20.39 13.42
CA TYR A 121 -6.06 -21.36 14.26
C TYR A 121 -7.58 -21.35 14.04
N THR A 122 -8.15 -20.21 13.66
CA THR A 122 -9.57 -20.12 13.32
C THR A 122 -9.85 -20.79 11.98
N ALA A 123 -9.02 -20.53 10.98
CA ALA A 123 -9.11 -21.16 9.66
C ALA A 123 -8.87 -22.68 9.73
N ASP A 124 -7.94 -23.14 10.56
CA ASP A 124 -7.71 -24.56 10.85
C ASP A 124 -8.96 -25.29 11.37
N ARG A 125 -9.73 -24.63 12.25
CA ARG A 125 -10.99 -25.18 12.75
C ARG A 125 -12.04 -25.30 11.65
N TYR A 126 -12.10 -24.35 10.71
CA TYR A 126 -12.92 -24.49 9.51
C TYR A 126 -12.44 -25.64 8.61
N GLY A 127 -11.12 -25.77 8.44
CA GLY A 127 -10.50 -26.86 7.69
C GLY A 127 -10.97 -28.23 8.19
N ILE A 128 -10.90 -28.42 9.51
CA ILE A 128 -11.31 -29.68 10.13
C ILE A 128 -12.83 -29.84 10.27
N SER A 129 -13.63 -28.76 10.25
CA SER A 129 -15.08 -28.85 10.48
C SER A 129 -15.84 -29.55 9.35
N VAL A 130 -15.28 -29.57 8.14
CA VAL A 130 -15.91 -30.19 6.96
C VAL A 130 -15.40 -31.60 6.67
N ALA A 131 -14.39 -32.06 7.39
CA ALA A 131 -13.74 -33.35 7.16
C ALA A 131 -14.64 -34.49 7.61
N ALA A 132 -14.84 -35.50 6.75
CA ALA A 132 -15.53 -36.72 7.14
C ALA A 132 -14.60 -37.60 8.01
N ASP A 133 -13.32 -37.67 7.65
CA ASP A 133 -12.26 -38.29 8.44
C ASP A 133 -11.28 -37.22 8.90
N ARG A 134 -11.41 -36.82 10.17
CA ARG A 134 -10.55 -35.82 10.81
C ARG A 134 -9.08 -36.23 10.78
N ALA A 135 -8.78 -37.51 10.97
CA ALA A 135 -7.41 -37.98 10.98
C ALA A 135 -6.77 -37.77 9.60
N ARG A 136 -7.49 -38.08 8.52
CA ARG A 136 -6.99 -37.84 7.16
C ARG A 136 -6.89 -36.36 6.79
N ALA A 137 -7.80 -35.53 7.28
CA ALA A 137 -7.75 -34.08 7.05
C ALA A 137 -6.51 -33.41 7.66
N LEU A 138 -6.03 -33.90 8.81
CA LEU A 138 -4.79 -33.40 9.43
C LEU A 138 -3.56 -33.58 8.53
N ASP A 139 -3.58 -34.50 7.56
CA ASP A 139 -2.49 -34.63 6.59
C ASP A 139 -2.31 -33.37 5.73
N GLY A 140 -3.34 -32.52 5.57
CA GLY A 140 -3.17 -31.24 4.88
C GLY A 140 -2.09 -30.37 5.53
N LEU A 141 -2.00 -30.36 6.86
CA LEU A 141 -0.93 -29.67 7.58
C LEU A 141 0.42 -30.39 7.48
N VAL A 142 0.42 -31.72 7.49
CA VAL A 142 1.64 -32.52 7.36
C VAL A 142 2.26 -32.38 5.97
N VAL A 143 1.42 -32.29 4.94
CA VAL A 143 1.83 -32.03 3.56
C VAL A 143 2.51 -30.67 3.44
N LEU A 144 2.05 -29.63 4.14
CA LEU A 144 2.76 -28.34 4.17
C LEU A 144 4.15 -28.44 4.80
N ALA A 145 4.36 -29.36 5.75
CA ALA A 145 5.64 -29.56 6.41
C ALA A 145 6.63 -30.37 5.57
N ALA A 146 6.17 -31.46 4.95
CA ALA A 146 7.04 -32.47 4.34
C ALA A 146 6.82 -32.68 2.83
N GLY A 147 5.77 -32.10 2.27
CA GLY A 147 5.30 -32.41 0.92
C GLY A 147 4.64 -33.77 0.79
N GLY A 148 4.01 -34.03 -0.36
CA GLY A 148 3.08 -35.17 -0.50
C GLY A 148 3.70 -36.53 -0.23
N ARG A 149 4.81 -36.86 -0.91
CA ARG A 149 5.45 -38.19 -0.79
C ARG A 149 6.03 -38.48 0.59
N LEU A 150 6.51 -37.46 1.30
CA LEU A 150 7.12 -37.64 2.62
C LEU A 150 6.09 -37.53 3.74
N ALA A 151 4.98 -36.81 3.54
CA ALA A 151 3.94 -36.64 4.56
C ALA A 151 3.41 -37.98 5.11
N ALA A 152 3.23 -38.99 4.24
CA ALA A 152 2.80 -40.32 4.65
C ALA A 152 3.79 -41.06 5.58
N GLN A 153 5.04 -40.61 5.66
CA GLN A 153 6.10 -41.18 6.51
C GLN A 153 6.28 -40.38 7.81
N VAL A 154 5.58 -39.26 7.97
CA VAL A 154 5.72 -38.41 9.16
C VAL A 154 4.86 -38.98 10.29
N ASP A 155 5.51 -39.29 11.42
CA ASP A 155 4.81 -39.54 12.67
C ASP A 155 4.32 -38.22 13.26
N ARG A 156 2.99 -38.05 13.33
CA ARG A 156 2.38 -36.80 13.80
C ARG A 156 2.63 -36.54 15.28
N ARG A 157 2.73 -37.59 16.12
CA ARG A 157 3.05 -37.43 17.54
C ARG A 157 4.48 -36.96 17.70
N ALA A 158 5.43 -37.59 16.98
CA ALA A 158 6.82 -37.14 16.99
C ALA A 158 6.96 -35.70 16.47
N LEU A 159 6.21 -35.33 15.42
CA LEU A 159 6.18 -33.95 14.91
C LEU A 159 5.61 -32.97 15.94
N VAL A 160 4.53 -33.32 16.64
CA VAL A 160 3.97 -32.50 17.72
C VAL A 160 4.95 -32.38 18.89
N ASP A 161 5.62 -33.46 19.27
CA ASP A 161 6.62 -33.49 20.34
C ASP A 161 7.84 -32.63 20.03
N GLN A 162 8.16 -32.41 18.74
CA GLN A 162 9.24 -31.53 18.28
C GLN A 162 9.07 -30.07 18.76
N GLN A 163 7.87 -29.66 19.20
CA GLN A 163 7.67 -28.33 19.82
C GLN A 163 8.63 -28.06 20.99
N ARG A 164 9.15 -29.10 21.63
CA ARG A 164 10.19 -29.03 22.68
C ARG A 164 11.47 -28.32 22.26
N ASP A 165 11.76 -28.28 20.96
CA ASP A 165 12.94 -27.61 20.43
C ASP A 165 12.75 -26.08 20.38
N LEU A 166 11.51 -25.59 20.48
CA LEU A 166 11.16 -24.18 20.39
C LEU A 166 11.20 -23.44 21.74
N HIS A 167 11.68 -24.07 22.81
CA HIS A 167 11.67 -23.49 24.16
C HIS A 167 12.79 -22.46 24.40
N GLY A 168 13.78 -22.30 23.53
CA GLY A 168 14.84 -21.30 23.71
C GLY A 168 14.31 -19.85 23.68
N PRO A 169 14.94 -18.87 24.36
CA PRO A 169 14.49 -17.48 24.36
C PRO A 169 14.47 -16.86 22.94
N LEU A 170 15.47 -17.16 22.11
CA LEU A 170 15.52 -16.71 20.72
C LEU A 170 14.43 -17.34 19.85
N MET A 171 14.18 -18.64 20.02
CA MET A 171 13.11 -19.35 19.30
C MET A 171 11.73 -18.77 19.63
N ARG A 172 11.51 -18.37 20.90
CA ARG A 172 10.27 -17.71 21.33
C ARG A 172 10.10 -16.32 20.70
N ILE A 173 11.17 -15.52 20.61
CA ILE A 173 11.11 -14.22 19.91
C ILE A 173 10.80 -14.44 18.42
N ALA A 174 11.49 -15.39 17.78
CA ALA A 174 11.22 -15.73 16.38
C ALA A 174 9.76 -16.16 16.17
N HIS A 175 9.21 -16.98 17.07
CA HIS A 175 7.80 -17.36 17.05
C HIS A 175 6.85 -16.16 17.17
N TRP A 176 7.16 -15.19 18.05
CA TRP A 176 6.34 -13.98 18.18
C TRP A 176 6.37 -13.07 16.96
N MET A 177 7.48 -13.05 16.23
CA MET A 177 7.62 -12.31 14.98
C MET A 177 7.02 -13.07 13.78
N SER A 178 6.80 -14.39 13.90
CA SER A 178 6.17 -15.19 12.84
C SER A 178 4.69 -14.88 12.68
N THR A 179 4.25 -14.69 11.43
CA THR A 179 2.83 -14.51 11.08
C THR A 179 2.04 -15.81 11.13
N HIS A 180 2.72 -16.96 11.06
CA HIS A 180 2.09 -18.28 11.09
C HIS A 180 2.55 -19.08 12.31
N PRO A 181 1.64 -19.80 12.98
CA PRO A 181 2.02 -20.74 14.02
C PRO A 181 2.76 -21.94 13.40
N PRO A 182 3.73 -22.54 14.11
CA PRO A 182 4.40 -23.76 13.66
C PRO A 182 3.37 -24.87 13.40
N ILE A 183 3.58 -25.64 12.34
CA ILE A 183 2.73 -26.79 11.98
C ILE A 183 2.48 -27.74 13.17
N PRO A 184 3.49 -28.12 13.97
CA PRO A 184 3.27 -28.92 15.19
C PRO A 184 2.22 -28.33 16.15
N ALA A 185 2.25 -27.01 16.36
CA ALA A 185 1.31 -26.33 17.27
C ALA A 185 -0.11 -26.31 16.70
N ARG A 186 -0.25 -26.18 15.37
CA ARG A 186 -1.54 -26.27 14.67
C ARG A 186 -2.14 -27.67 14.79
N LEU A 187 -1.32 -28.71 14.58
CA LEU A 187 -1.74 -30.12 14.75
C LEU A 187 -2.23 -30.39 16.18
N ALA A 188 -1.45 -29.98 17.19
CA ALA A 188 -1.80 -30.12 18.59
C ALA A 188 -3.12 -29.41 18.96
N ALA A 189 -3.35 -28.21 18.40
CA ALA A 189 -4.57 -27.45 18.63
C ALA A 189 -5.84 -28.10 18.02
N LEU A 190 -5.67 -28.94 16.99
CA LEU A 190 -6.79 -29.62 16.30
C LEU A 190 -7.06 -31.03 16.83
N ASP A 191 -6.05 -31.68 17.40
CA ASP A 191 -6.13 -33.00 18.01
C ASP A 191 -5.25 -33.09 19.26
N ALA A 192 -5.89 -32.88 20.42
CA ALA A 192 -5.25 -32.98 21.73
C ALA A 192 -4.71 -34.40 22.03
N GLY A 193 -5.17 -35.44 21.32
CA GLY A 193 -4.65 -36.81 21.45
C GLY A 193 -3.25 -37.00 20.85
N LEU A 194 -2.72 -36.00 20.13
CA LEU A 194 -1.36 -35.99 19.62
C LEU A 194 -0.35 -35.43 20.62
N GLU A 195 -0.80 -34.63 21.59
CA GLU A 195 0.09 -34.09 22.62
C GLU A 195 0.46 -35.19 23.62
N THR A 196 1.76 -35.48 23.73
CA THR A 196 2.24 -36.41 24.78
C THR A 196 2.68 -35.65 26.04
N HIS A 197 2.84 -34.32 25.96
CA HIS A 197 3.29 -33.46 27.06
C HIS A 197 2.71 -32.04 26.97
N SER A 198 2.45 -31.42 28.12
CA SER A 198 2.05 -30.01 28.19
C SER A 198 3.21 -29.08 27.81
N VAL A 199 3.01 -28.27 26.78
CA VAL A 199 3.97 -27.22 26.40
C VAL A 199 3.82 -26.04 27.37
N ASN A 200 4.89 -25.72 28.12
CA ASN A 200 4.90 -24.55 28.99
C ASN A 200 5.04 -23.26 28.17
N TYR A 201 3.91 -22.61 27.89
CA TYR A 201 3.90 -21.23 27.39
C TYR A 201 4.39 -20.27 28.49
N TRP A 202 4.99 -19.13 28.12
CA TRP A 202 5.25 -18.07 29.11
C TRP A 202 3.94 -17.71 29.82
N PRO A 203 4.00 -17.27 31.09
CA PRO A 203 2.87 -16.61 31.71
C PRO A 203 2.38 -15.50 30.77
N SER A 204 1.09 -15.49 30.44
CA SER A 204 0.46 -14.50 29.55
C SER A 204 0.79 -13.06 29.94
N ALA A 205 1.07 -12.82 31.23
CA ALA A 205 1.53 -11.55 31.77
C ALA A 205 2.83 -11.04 31.13
N PHE A 206 3.82 -11.89 30.85
CA PHE A 206 5.07 -11.43 30.23
C PHE A 206 4.90 -11.08 28.75
N ALA A 207 4.12 -11.85 28.00
CA ALA A 207 3.79 -11.52 26.62
C ALA A 207 3.05 -10.18 26.55
N ALA A 208 2.12 -9.94 27.47
CA ALA A 208 1.44 -8.64 27.60
C ALA A 208 2.44 -7.51 27.91
N TRP A 209 3.37 -7.71 28.85
CA TRP A 209 4.42 -6.73 29.15
C TRP A 209 5.34 -6.46 27.95
N ALA A 210 5.72 -7.48 27.19
CA ALA A 210 6.55 -7.31 26.00
C ALA A 210 5.86 -6.45 24.93
N VAL A 211 4.55 -6.67 24.69
CA VAL A 211 3.75 -5.85 23.79
C VAL A 211 3.65 -4.41 24.32
N LEU A 212 3.29 -4.23 25.60
CA LEU A 212 3.16 -2.90 26.22
C LEU A 212 4.48 -2.12 26.20
N LEU A 213 5.58 -2.76 26.57
CA LEU A 213 6.91 -2.15 26.52
C LEU A 213 7.27 -1.78 25.08
N SER A 214 7.00 -2.65 24.09
CA SER A 214 7.26 -2.32 22.69
C SER A 214 6.42 -1.14 22.18
N ALA A 215 5.16 -1.04 22.63
CA ALA A 215 4.25 0.05 22.26
C ALA A 215 4.66 1.41 22.84
N VAL A 216 5.46 1.43 23.91
CA VAL A 216 5.97 2.66 24.54
C VAL A 216 7.40 2.96 24.10
N LEU A 217 8.28 1.96 24.09
CA LEU A 217 9.71 2.11 23.78
C LEU A 217 9.96 2.38 22.31
N LEU A 218 9.18 1.78 21.39
CA LEU A 218 9.40 1.99 19.97
C LEU A 218 9.04 3.42 19.52
N PRO A 219 7.86 4.00 19.88
CA PRO A 219 7.56 5.38 19.53
C PRO A 219 8.50 6.38 20.22
N THR A 220 8.87 6.14 21.48
CA THR A 220 9.82 7.01 22.19
C THR A 220 11.21 6.98 21.55
N LEU A 221 11.68 5.82 21.11
CA LEU A 221 12.93 5.70 20.34
C LEU A 221 12.83 6.39 18.98
N VAL A 222 11.73 6.19 18.24
CA VAL A 222 11.49 6.85 16.95
C VAL A 222 11.51 8.37 17.11
N VAL A 223 10.82 8.91 18.13
CA VAL A 223 10.84 10.33 18.45
C VAL A 223 12.26 10.77 18.83
N ALA A 224 12.95 10.06 19.73
CA ALA A 224 14.31 10.42 20.14
C ALA A 224 15.33 10.43 18.98
N VAL A 225 15.17 9.53 18.01
CA VAL A 225 16.04 9.41 16.83
C VAL A 225 15.63 10.37 15.72
N ALA A 226 14.34 10.60 15.49
CA ALA A 226 13.83 11.44 14.41
C ALA A 226 13.80 12.93 14.78
N MET A 227 13.56 13.28 16.05
CA MET A 227 13.48 14.67 16.51
C MET A 227 14.75 15.50 16.25
N PRO A 228 15.98 14.98 16.34
CA PRO A 228 17.17 15.72 15.94
C PRO A 228 17.17 16.15 14.46
N TYR A 229 16.50 15.40 13.58
CA TYR A 229 16.48 15.66 12.14
C TYR A 229 15.23 16.43 11.71
N LEU A 230 14.06 16.12 12.29
CA LEU A 230 12.79 16.76 11.97
C LEU A 230 12.55 18.01 12.82
N GLY A 231 13.11 18.07 14.03
CA GLY A 231 12.95 19.17 14.98
C GLY A 231 13.34 20.54 14.41
N PRO A 232 14.49 20.68 13.73
CA PRO A 232 14.85 21.94 13.07
C PRO A 232 13.85 22.35 11.98
N ALA A 233 13.43 21.42 11.10
CA ALA A 233 12.47 21.72 10.03
C ALA A 233 11.07 22.09 10.57
N ILE A 234 10.62 21.39 11.61
CA ILE A 234 9.37 21.68 12.32
C ILE A 234 9.48 23.03 13.04
N ALA A 235 10.61 23.33 13.68
CA ALA A 235 10.84 24.62 14.33
C ALA A 235 10.83 25.77 13.30
N THR A 236 11.48 25.62 12.15
CA THR A 236 11.44 26.62 11.08
C THR A 236 10.03 26.81 10.52
N TYR A 237 9.27 25.72 10.35
CA TYR A 237 7.86 25.79 9.95
C TYR A 237 7.00 26.55 10.96
N PHE A 238 7.14 26.28 12.26
CA PHE A 238 6.39 26.99 13.30
C PHE A 238 6.88 28.43 13.54
N GLU A 239 8.17 28.70 13.37
CA GLU A 239 8.72 30.07 13.40
C GLU A 239 8.18 30.93 12.24
N GLN A 240 7.92 30.33 11.07
CA GLN A 240 7.24 31.00 9.96
C GLN A 240 5.75 31.27 10.23
N PHE A 241 5.14 30.49 11.13
CA PHE A 241 3.72 30.60 11.53
C PHE A 241 3.52 31.23 12.92
N ASP A 242 4.52 31.92 13.50
CA ASP A 242 4.37 32.63 14.79
C ASP A 242 3.49 33.89 14.62
N PRO A 243 2.25 33.90 15.17
CA PRO A 243 1.33 35.03 15.01
C PRO A 243 1.82 36.30 15.73
N ALA A 244 2.73 36.19 16.71
CA ALA A 244 3.31 37.35 17.39
C ALA A 244 4.26 38.14 16.48
N ARG A 245 4.91 37.49 15.51
CA ARG A 245 5.73 38.17 14.48
C ARG A 245 4.89 38.77 13.36
N GLN A 246 3.78 38.13 12.98
CA GLN A 246 2.87 38.68 11.97
C GLN A 246 2.15 39.96 12.44
N GLY A 247 1.92 40.11 13.76
CA GLY A 247 1.38 41.34 14.35
C GLY A 247 2.41 42.41 14.73
N ALA A 248 3.66 42.04 15.02
CA ALA A 248 4.70 43.00 15.46
C ALA A 248 5.58 43.56 14.33
N GLY A 249 5.56 42.95 13.14
CA GLY A 249 6.36 43.37 11.99
C GLY A 249 5.75 44.51 11.15
N GLN A 250 4.50 44.89 11.39
CA GLN A 250 3.79 45.89 10.57
C GLN A 250 4.00 47.35 11.02
N ASP A 251 4.52 47.60 12.23
CA ASP A 251 4.52 48.97 12.81
C ASP A 251 5.90 49.62 13.06
N MET A 252 7.04 48.96 12.86
CA MET A 252 8.35 49.62 13.00
C MET A 252 9.45 49.02 12.13
N ALA A 253 9.63 49.56 10.92
CA ALA A 253 10.95 49.71 10.27
C ALA A 253 10.85 50.53 8.96
N TYR A 254 10.33 51.75 9.06
CA TYR A 254 10.80 52.84 8.19
C TYR A 254 12.11 53.37 8.78
N ALA A 255 13.25 52.77 8.45
CA ALA A 255 14.57 53.43 8.41
C ALA A 255 15.71 52.47 8.07
N GLU A 256 16.45 52.85 7.02
CA GLU A 256 17.90 52.65 6.81
C GLU A 256 18.45 51.24 6.53
N GLY A 257 18.50 50.93 5.23
CA GLY A 257 19.79 50.81 4.53
C GLY A 257 20.45 49.43 4.43
N SER A 258 20.21 48.79 3.27
CA SER A 258 21.04 47.77 2.55
C SER A 258 20.17 46.56 2.19
N SER A 259 19.91 46.14 0.95
CA SER A 259 20.46 46.45 -0.37
C SER A 259 19.51 45.82 -1.43
N ALA A 260 18.84 46.68 -2.21
CA ALA A 260 18.14 46.47 -3.49
C ALA A 260 17.82 45.05 -4.02
N ALA A 261 16.53 44.72 -4.07
CA ALA A 261 15.85 44.25 -5.29
C ALA A 261 14.52 45.04 -5.38
N GLY A 262 14.35 45.82 -6.44
CA GLY A 262 13.34 46.88 -6.53
C GLY A 262 11.91 46.34 -6.54
N ALA A 263 11.10 46.79 -5.59
CA ALA A 263 9.65 46.67 -5.66
C ALA A 263 9.16 47.55 -6.82
N ALA A 264 8.89 46.91 -7.95
CA ALA A 264 8.29 47.55 -9.12
C ALA A 264 6.89 48.07 -8.72
N SER A 265 6.47 49.22 -9.25
CA SER A 265 5.10 49.69 -9.06
C SER A 265 4.09 48.63 -9.55
N PRO A 266 2.85 48.58 -9.04
CA PRO A 266 1.88 47.54 -9.45
C PRO A 266 1.74 47.35 -10.96
N GLY A 267 1.84 48.44 -11.74
CA GLY A 267 1.82 48.39 -13.21
C GLY A 267 3.14 47.95 -13.88
N GLU A 268 4.27 48.00 -13.20
CA GLU A 268 5.56 47.46 -13.69
C GLU A 268 5.67 45.96 -13.38
N ALA A 269 5.14 45.49 -12.25
CA ALA A 269 5.03 44.07 -11.94
C ALA A 269 4.15 43.35 -12.98
N GLU A 270 2.99 43.94 -13.31
CA GLU A 270 2.08 43.40 -14.32
C GLU A 270 2.71 43.34 -15.73
N ARG A 271 3.45 44.38 -16.13
CA ARG A 271 4.20 44.37 -17.40
C ARG A 271 5.30 43.32 -17.42
N THR A 272 6.04 43.21 -16.31
CA THR A 272 7.13 42.23 -16.15
C THR A 272 6.58 40.81 -16.23
N ALA A 273 5.47 40.54 -15.56
CA ALA A 273 4.77 39.28 -15.61
C ALA A 273 4.24 38.96 -17.02
N THR A 274 3.63 39.94 -17.69
CA THR A 274 3.14 39.78 -19.07
C THR A 274 4.28 39.39 -20.02
N ASP A 275 5.40 40.11 -19.98
CA ASP A 275 6.56 39.83 -20.82
C ASP A 275 7.17 38.45 -20.52
N ALA A 276 7.23 38.06 -19.24
CA ALA A 276 7.71 36.76 -18.81
C ALA A 276 6.80 35.61 -19.29
N ILE A 277 5.48 35.75 -19.15
CA ILE A 277 4.49 34.79 -19.65
C ILE A 277 4.68 34.61 -21.16
N LEU A 278 4.80 35.68 -21.93
CA LEU A 278 4.98 35.59 -23.38
C LEU A 278 6.28 34.90 -23.78
N LYS A 279 7.37 35.08 -23.02
CA LYS A 279 8.62 34.34 -23.25
C LYS A 279 8.44 32.84 -22.98
N LEU A 280 7.76 32.46 -21.90
CA LEU A 280 7.46 31.05 -21.60
C LEU A 280 6.54 30.43 -22.67
N VAL A 281 5.51 31.14 -23.10
CA VAL A 281 4.65 30.76 -24.23
C VAL A 281 5.46 30.51 -25.49
N SER A 282 6.47 31.35 -25.78
CA SER A 282 7.33 31.14 -26.95
C SER A 282 8.12 29.82 -26.91
N VAL A 283 8.51 29.37 -25.71
CA VAL A 283 9.18 28.07 -25.51
C VAL A 283 8.18 26.93 -25.72
N VAL A 284 6.98 27.03 -25.13
CA VAL A 284 5.91 26.03 -25.32
C VAL A 284 5.54 25.88 -26.80
N GLU A 285 5.31 26.97 -27.51
CA GLU A 285 4.95 26.92 -28.94
C GLU A 285 6.12 26.43 -29.81
N GLY A 286 7.36 26.81 -29.46
CA GLY A 286 8.54 26.28 -30.12
C GLY A 286 8.69 24.77 -29.95
N TYR A 287 8.39 24.25 -28.76
CA TYR A 287 8.37 22.82 -28.48
C TYR A 287 7.25 22.12 -29.25
N ARG A 288 6.04 22.68 -29.22
CA ARG A 288 4.86 22.20 -29.92
C ARG A 288 5.08 22.04 -31.42
N ALA A 289 5.72 23.02 -32.05
CA ALA A 289 6.04 22.98 -33.48
C ALA A 289 7.04 21.87 -33.84
N ARG A 290 8.02 21.59 -32.98
CA ARG A 290 9.03 20.53 -33.20
C ARG A 290 8.50 19.13 -32.93
N HIS A 291 7.52 19.00 -32.05
CA HIS A 291 7.02 17.70 -31.57
C HIS A 291 5.58 17.41 -32.01
N GLN A 292 5.23 17.81 -33.23
CA GLN A 292 3.97 17.45 -33.88
C GLN A 292 2.71 17.76 -33.04
N GLY A 293 2.72 18.87 -32.31
CA GLY A 293 1.57 19.33 -31.52
C GLY A 293 1.58 18.92 -30.05
N LEU A 294 2.58 18.16 -29.59
CA LEU A 294 2.75 17.82 -28.17
C LEU A 294 3.08 19.05 -27.31
N LEU A 295 2.64 19.03 -26.07
CA LEU A 295 2.92 20.06 -25.07
C LEU A 295 3.82 19.50 -23.95
N PRO A 296 4.60 20.34 -23.25
CA PRO A 296 5.25 19.95 -22.00
C PRO A 296 4.23 19.33 -21.02
N VAL A 297 4.63 18.28 -20.31
CA VAL A 297 3.75 17.51 -19.43
C VAL A 297 3.40 18.31 -18.17
N ASP A 298 4.35 19.08 -17.64
CA ASP A 298 4.20 19.87 -16.42
C ASP A 298 5.13 21.10 -16.38
N GLN A 299 5.01 21.88 -15.30
CA GLN A 299 5.84 23.06 -15.02
C GLN A 299 7.33 22.71 -14.96
N GLN A 300 7.69 21.52 -14.45
CA GLN A 300 9.09 21.12 -14.33
C GLN A 300 9.72 20.91 -15.71
N GLU A 301 8.99 20.27 -16.63
CA GLU A 301 9.43 20.07 -18.01
C GLU A 301 9.53 21.40 -18.78
N LEU A 302 8.58 22.32 -18.61
CA LEU A 302 8.65 23.65 -19.24
C LEU A 302 9.94 24.39 -18.87
N TYR A 303 10.31 24.40 -17.59
CA TYR A 303 11.52 25.08 -17.16
C TYR A 303 12.81 24.34 -17.53
N ALA A 304 12.77 23.00 -17.65
CA ALA A 304 13.88 22.25 -18.23
C ALA A 304 14.11 22.62 -19.71
N LEU A 305 13.03 22.81 -20.48
CA LEU A 305 13.09 23.28 -21.86
C LEU A 305 13.61 24.72 -21.96
N TRP A 306 13.21 25.60 -21.03
CA TRP A 306 13.77 26.95 -20.93
C TRP A 306 15.29 26.92 -20.78
N GLU A 307 15.80 26.14 -19.82
CA GLU A 307 17.24 26.02 -19.55
C GLU A 307 18.00 25.46 -20.76
N GLN A 308 17.37 24.57 -21.54
CA GLN A 308 17.96 24.00 -22.75
C GLN A 308 18.01 25.01 -23.92
N GLU A 309 16.95 25.79 -24.13
CA GLU A 309 16.80 26.69 -25.28
C GLU A 309 17.38 28.08 -25.04
N ARG A 310 17.45 28.49 -23.77
CA ARG A 310 17.88 29.82 -23.33
C ARG A 310 18.88 29.71 -22.17
N SER A 311 19.88 28.85 -22.32
CA SER A 311 20.89 28.55 -21.29
C SER A 311 21.70 29.76 -20.79
N LEU A 312 21.62 30.90 -21.47
CA LEU A 312 22.29 32.16 -21.11
C LEU A 312 21.35 33.19 -20.45
N GLU A 313 20.04 32.92 -20.41
CA GLU A 313 19.04 33.79 -19.79
C GLU A 313 18.54 33.17 -18.48
N ALA A 314 18.46 33.99 -17.42
CA ALA A 314 17.83 33.56 -16.18
C ALA A 314 16.36 33.19 -16.43
N ALA A 315 15.91 32.11 -15.80
CA ALA A 315 14.52 31.67 -15.87
C ALA A 315 13.59 32.78 -15.36
N PRO A 316 12.46 33.06 -16.04
CA PRO A 316 11.52 34.08 -15.58
C PRO A 316 10.92 33.68 -14.23
N MET A 317 10.96 34.63 -13.30
CA MET A 317 10.40 34.50 -11.95
C MET A 317 9.20 35.44 -11.81
N ASP A 318 8.19 34.98 -11.10
CA ASP A 318 6.98 35.74 -10.81
C ASP A 318 7.32 36.94 -9.92
N PRO A 319 6.92 38.18 -10.29
CA PRO A 319 7.27 39.37 -9.55
C PRO A 319 6.54 39.52 -8.20
N TRP A 320 5.47 38.75 -7.96
CA TRP A 320 4.70 38.78 -6.71
C TRP A 320 5.11 37.69 -5.74
N SER A 321 5.25 36.44 -6.19
CA SER A 321 5.66 35.33 -5.31
C SER A 321 7.17 35.16 -5.20
N GLY A 322 7.93 35.64 -6.19
CA GLY A 322 9.36 35.33 -6.32
C GLY A 322 9.63 33.88 -6.69
N GLU A 323 8.60 33.11 -7.06
CA GLU A 323 8.68 31.71 -7.50
C GLU A 323 8.55 31.58 -9.02
N ARG A 324 8.50 30.34 -9.54
CA ARG A 324 8.29 30.08 -10.97
C ARG A 324 6.82 30.28 -11.35
N PHE A 325 6.55 30.74 -12.57
CA PHE A 325 5.20 30.85 -13.12
C PHE A 325 4.53 29.48 -13.21
N GLY A 326 3.24 29.42 -12.90
CA GLY A 326 2.43 28.21 -13.01
C GLY A 326 2.26 27.76 -14.47
N TYR A 327 2.19 26.44 -14.69
CA TYR A 327 1.91 25.84 -15.99
C TYR A 327 1.05 24.60 -15.81
N ALA A 328 -0.04 24.54 -16.58
CA ALA A 328 -0.95 23.40 -16.57
C ALA A 328 -1.44 23.10 -17.99
N THR A 329 -1.61 21.82 -18.32
CA THR A 329 -2.27 21.39 -19.55
C THR A 329 -3.72 21.02 -19.26
N VAL A 330 -4.61 21.34 -20.18
CA VAL A 330 -6.04 21.05 -20.08
C VAL A 330 -6.57 20.40 -21.35
N ASP A 331 -7.76 19.83 -21.24
CA ASP A 331 -8.46 19.19 -22.36
C ASP A 331 -7.61 18.09 -23.01
N GLU A 332 -7.14 17.15 -22.18
CA GLU A 332 -6.28 16.00 -22.55
C GLU A 332 -4.97 16.40 -23.25
N GLY A 333 -4.39 17.55 -22.86
CA GLY A 333 -3.12 18.03 -23.42
C GLY A 333 -3.27 18.77 -24.75
N ARG A 334 -4.48 19.21 -25.12
CA ARG A 334 -4.72 20.01 -26.33
C ARG A 334 -4.49 21.51 -26.12
N HIS A 335 -4.70 21.98 -24.90
CA HIS A 335 -4.55 23.38 -24.49
C HIS A 335 -3.73 23.49 -23.21
N TYR A 336 -3.28 24.70 -22.88
CA TYR A 336 -2.45 24.97 -21.71
C TYR A 336 -2.64 26.40 -21.20
N PHE A 337 -2.24 26.59 -19.94
CA PHE A 337 -2.12 27.87 -19.27
C PHE A 337 -0.68 28.14 -18.83
N VAL A 338 -0.29 29.42 -18.86
CA VAL A 338 0.87 29.95 -18.11
C VAL A 338 0.33 31.10 -17.26
N TYR A 339 0.53 31.08 -15.95
CA TYR A 339 -0.12 32.02 -15.04
C TYR A 339 0.76 32.46 -13.87
N THR A 340 0.40 33.60 -13.27
CA THR A 340 1.06 34.17 -12.09
C THR A 340 0.38 33.74 -10.80
N ALA A 341 1.04 33.97 -9.66
CA ALA A 341 0.48 33.83 -8.32
C ALA A 341 -0.34 35.05 -7.86
N GLY A 342 -0.68 35.94 -8.79
CA GLY A 342 -1.40 37.19 -8.52
C GLY A 342 -0.77 38.14 -7.48
N PRO A 343 -1.41 39.29 -7.21
CA PRO A 343 -1.00 40.23 -6.15
C PRO A 343 -1.18 39.68 -4.73
N ASP A 344 -1.97 38.62 -4.55
CA ASP A 344 -2.16 37.90 -3.29
C ASP A 344 -1.02 36.90 -3.01
N GLY A 345 -0.23 36.56 -4.03
CA GLY A 345 1.05 35.85 -3.90
C GLY A 345 0.92 34.34 -3.76
N PHE A 346 -0.26 33.77 -4.05
CA PHE A 346 -0.52 32.33 -3.93
C PHE A 346 -0.81 31.70 -5.30
N LEU A 347 -0.03 30.69 -5.68
CA LEU A 347 -0.37 29.87 -6.85
C LEU A 347 -1.58 29.00 -6.50
N ALA A 348 -2.63 29.06 -7.33
CA ALA A 348 -3.80 28.20 -7.19
C ALA A 348 -3.41 26.71 -7.23
N ASN A 349 -3.90 25.93 -6.27
CA ASN A 349 -3.68 24.47 -6.17
C ASN A 349 -4.55 23.67 -7.13
N ASP A 350 -5.56 24.31 -7.72
CA ASP A 350 -6.42 23.74 -8.76
C ASP A 350 -5.85 24.24 -10.10
N ASP A 351 -5.70 23.36 -11.10
CA ASP A 351 -5.02 23.55 -12.41
C ASP A 351 -5.59 24.68 -13.32
N THR A 352 -6.22 25.70 -12.74
CA THR A 352 -6.84 26.86 -13.37
C THR A 352 -6.48 28.14 -12.60
N PRO A 353 -6.10 29.23 -13.30
CA PRO A 353 -5.79 30.52 -12.67
C PRO A 353 -6.97 31.07 -11.84
N SER A 354 -6.68 31.79 -10.75
CA SER A 354 -7.65 32.56 -9.98
C SER A 354 -8.19 33.76 -10.79
N ALA A 355 -9.30 34.34 -10.35
CA ALA A 355 -9.96 35.45 -11.04
C ALA A 355 -9.14 36.75 -11.10
N ASP A 356 -8.12 36.86 -10.26
CA ASP A 356 -7.19 37.98 -10.14
C ASP A 356 -5.78 37.67 -10.70
N ASP A 357 -5.56 36.45 -11.22
CA ASP A 357 -4.29 36.06 -11.81
C ASP A 357 -4.14 36.57 -13.24
N LEU A 358 -2.93 37.02 -13.58
CA LEU A 358 -2.56 37.25 -14.96
C LEU A 358 -2.20 35.90 -15.59
N TYR A 359 -2.89 35.53 -16.66
CA TYR A 359 -2.64 34.26 -17.36
C TYR A 359 -2.67 34.38 -18.88
N TYR A 360 -2.01 33.44 -19.53
CA TYR A 360 -2.17 33.14 -20.95
C TYR A 360 -2.90 31.82 -21.13
N SER A 361 -3.92 31.78 -21.98
CA SER A 361 -4.65 30.57 -22.37
C SER A 361 -4.54 30.31 -23.86
N SER A 362 -4.02 29.14 -24.25
CA SER A 362 -3.95 28.77 -25.66
C SER A 362 -5.32 28.45 -26.27
N ALA A 363 -6.32 28.09 -25.45
CA ALA A 363 -7.70 27.91 -25.90
C ALA A 363 -8.34 29.25 -26.27
N GLU A 364 -8.17 30.28 -25.43
CA GLU A 364 -8.68 31.62 -25.71
C GLU A 364 -7.97 32.28 -26.90
N ALA A 365 -6.66 32.07 -27.03
CA ALA A 365 -5.89 32.57 -28.17
C ALA A 365 -6.36 31.94 -29.49
N ALA A 366 -6.63 30.63 -29.51
CA ALA A 366 -7.18 29.93 -30.68
C ALA A 366 -8.59 30.40 -31.04
N ALA A 367 -9.43 30.68 -30.05
CA ALA A 367 -10.79 31.22 -30.25
C ALA A 367 -10.77 32.65 -30.83
N LYS A 368 -9.83 33.49 -30.37
CA LYS A 368 -9.60 34.85 -30.93
C LYS A 368 -9.07 34.81 -32.36
N ALA A 369 -8.21 33.85 -32.70
CA ALA A 369 -7.68 33.68 -34.06
C ALA A 369 -8.70 33.11 -35.07
N SER A 370 -9.78 32.49 -34.57
CA SER A 370 -10.85 31.88 -35.38
C SER A 370 -12.10 32.77 -35.53
N SER A 371 -12.10 33.96 -34.91
CA SER A 371 -13.15 34.97 -35.05
C SER A 371 -12.82 35.89 -36.24
N PRO A 372 -13.74 36.13 -37.18
CA PRO A 372 -13.48 36.87 -38.42
C PRO A 372 -13.21 38.37 -38.23
#